data_AF-G2QSI1-F1
#
_entry.id   AF-G2QSI1-F1
#
_cell.length_a   1.000
_cell.length_b   1.000
_cell.length_c   1.000
_cell.angle_alpha   90.00
_cell.angle_beta   90.00
_cell.angle_gamma   90.00
#
_symmetry.space_group_name_H-M   'P 1'
#
loop_
_entity.id
_entity.type
_entity.pdbx_description
1 polymer ?
#
loop_
_entity_poly.entity_id
_entity_poly.type
_entity_poly.pdbx_seq_one_letter_code
_entity_poly.pdbx_strand_id
1 'polypeptide(L)'
;MDQDGQDQLHRNRLEDAQTRCYESNKKRFHGSEEHGDGAANKHGRPRTLPRTAVVVRTYTGFKWTRHAILNFRAMVSELALRSGGEYAVHFLLHVRDNDLLIWADPATAQRVLDDNVLAEFHNLTVLWSEAQMRLLYPGEFGPSFSNPASGNIHGVFRSAHMPLQHFAMSHPEYTHFWNLEMDVRWLGNYYELFDRLGHWAKEQSRVEAWERSAKYYIPRLHGDWRLCLSRSTCARDTW
;
A
#
# COMPACT_ATOMS: atom_id res chain seq x y z
N MET A 1 21.17 2.29 36.57
CA MET A 1 21.33 2.47 35.12
C MET A 1 20.01 2.06 34.51
N ASP A 2 19.23 3.07 34.13
CA ASP A 2 17.78 3.03 33.95
C ASP A 2 17.31 2.07 32.87
N GLN A 3 16.62 1.00 33.27
CA GLN A 3 15.74 0.23 32.40
C GLN A 3 14.43 1.01 32.10
N ASP A 4 14.02 1.91 33.00
CA ASP A 4 12.83 2.74 32.86
C ASP A 4 12.91 3.78 31.71
N GLY A 5 14.13 4.16 31.29
CA GLY A 5 14.34 5.07 30.17
C GLY A 5 14.18 4.42 28.79
N GLN A 6 14.39 3.10 28.69
CA GLN A 6 14.15 2.34 27.45
C GLN A 6 12.66 2.01 27.28
N ASP A 7 11.96 1.69 28.37
CA ASP A 7 10.53 1.37 28.34
C ASP A 7 9.62 2.58 28.02
N GLN A 8 10.04 3.81 28.33
CA GLN A 8 9.29 5.01 27.92
C GLN A 8 9.46 5.36 26.43
N LEU A 9 10.59 4.97 25.81
CA LEU A 9 10.82 5.16 24.37
C LEU A 9 9.93 4.20 23.54
N HIS A 10 9.47 3.10 24.14
CA HIS A 10 8.62 2.06 23.53
C HIS A 10 7.13 2.44 23.36
N ARG A 11 6.73 3.68 23.67
CA ARG A 11 5.37 4.20 23.42
C ARG A 11 5.24 5.19 22.26
N ASN A 12 6.26 5.32 21.41
CA ASN A 12 6.11 6.01 20.13
C ASN A 12 5.58 5.02 19.08
N ARG A 13 4.26 4.92 18.96
CA ARG A 13 3.63 4.11 17.91
C ARG A 13 4.01 4.71 16.55
N LEU A 14 4.47 3.89 15.61
CA LEU A 14 5.00 4.39 14.34
C LEU A 14 3.94 5.16 13.54
N GLU A 15 2.67 4.78 13.67
CA GLU A 15 1.54 5.53 13.12
C GLU A 15 1.49 6.96 13.66
N ASP A 16 1.59 7.18 14.99
CA ASP A 16 1.68 8.53 15.58
C ASP A 16 2.85 9.33 14.97
N ALA A 17 3.98 8.69 14.68
CA ALA A 17 5.11 9.34 14.03
C ALA A 17 4.78 9.74 12.58
N GLN A 18 4.13 8.87 11.80
CA GLN A 18 3.66 9.20 10.45
C GLN A 18 2.64 10.35 10.49
N THR A 19 1.69 10.30 11.42
CA THR A 19 0.61 11.29 11.57
C THR A 19 1.18 12.65 11.98
N ARG A 20 2.07 12.71 12.97
CA ARG A 20 2.77 13.97 13.34
C ARG A 20 3.61 14.53 12.20
N CYS A 21 4.29 13.66 11.44
CA CYS A 21 5.08 14.06 10.28
C CYS A 21 4.18 14.69 9.21
N TYR A 22 3.05 14.05 8.91
CA TYR A 22 2.04 14.56 7.96
C TYR A 22 1.46 15.90 8.43
N GLU A 23 1.00 15.99 9.68
CA GLU A 23 0.40 17.22 10.22
C GLU A 23 1.39 18.40 10.19
N SER A 24 2.67 18.16 10.49
CA SER A 24 3.73 19.18 10.37
C SER A 24 3.95 19.66 8.93
N ASN A 25 3.58 18.85 7.94
CA ASN A 25 3.75 19.10 6.51
C ASN A 25 2.44 19.36 5.77
N LYS A 26 1.31 19.47 6.49
CA LYS A 26 -0.06 19.47 5.93
C LYS A 26 -0.31 20.51 4.85
N LYS A 27 0.36 21.67 4.95
CA LYS A 27 0.32 22.77 3.98
C LYS A 27 0.78 22.37 2.56
N ARG A 28 1.50 21.24 2.41
CA ARG A 28 1.92 20.70 1.12
C ARG A 28 0.81 19.94 0.38
N PHE A 29 -0.19 19.46 1.13
CA PHE A 29 -1.24 18.58 0.63
C PHE A 29 -2.58 19.30 0.46
N HIS A 30 -2.84 20.30 1.31
CA HIS A 30 -3.98 21.20 1.19
C HIS A 30 -3.50 22.52 0.64
N GLY A 31 -4.08 22.97 -0.47
CA GLY A 31 -3.69 24.24 -1.09
C GLY A 31 -3.87 25.35 -0.07
N SER A 32 -2.86 26.19 0.12
CA SER A 32 -2.99 27.38 0.96
C SER A 32 -4.02 28.31 0.32
N GLU A 33 -5.17 28.51 0.99
CA GLU A 33 -6.09 29.60 0.64
C GLU A 33 -5.49 30.98 0.94
N GLU A 34 -4.40 31.03 1.71
CA GLU A 34 -3.74 32.28 2.09
C GLU A 34 -2.41 32.45 1.35
N HIS A 35 -2.34 33.56 0.60
CA HIS A 35 -1.15 34.15 -0.04
C HIS A 35 -0.58 33.41 -1.27
N GLY A 36 -1.21 33.63 -2.43
CA GLY A 36 -0.65 34.43 -3.53
C GLY A 36 0.64 34.03 -4.27
N ASP A 37 1.54 33.23 -3.70
CA ASP A 37 2.89 33.01 -4.27
C ASP A 37 3.30 31.52 -4.36
N GLY A 38 2.34 30.60 -4.29
CA GLY A 38 2.57 29.19 -4.58
C GLY A 38 2.50 28.93 -6.08
N ALA A 39 3.64 28.66 -6.72
CA ALA A 39 3.76 28.36 -8.16
C ALA A 39 2.59 27.48 -8.66
N ALA A 40 1.62 28.12 -9.30
CA ALA A 40 0.50 27.44 -9.93
C ALA A 40 1.05 26.49 -11.01
N ASN A 41 0.47 25.29 -11.13
CA ASN A 41 0.74 24.48 -12.32
C ASN A 41 0.25 25.26 -13.56
N LYS A 42 0.67 24.88 -14.78
CA LYS A 42 0.29 25.50 -16.07
C LYS A 42 -1.23 25.69 -16.30
N HIS A 43 -2.08 25.15 -15.40
CA HIS A 43 -3.53 25.22 -15.40
C HIS A 43 -4.14 25.94 -14.19
N GLY A 44 -3.38 26.76 -13.44
CA GLY A 44 -3.94 27.64 -12.41
C GLY A 44 -4.42 26.96 -11.12
N ARG A 45 -4.18 25.65 -10.93
CA ARG A 45 -4.53 24.93 -9.70
C ARG A 45 -3.39 25.03 -8.68
N PRO A 46 -3.70 25.21 -7.37
CA PRO A 46 -2.70 25.12 -6.32
C PRO A 46 -2.02 23.75 -6.39
N ARG A 47 -0.69 23.75 -6.26
CA ARG A 47 0.15 22.56 -6.46
C ARG A 47 0.09 21.67 -5.21
N THR A 48 -1.06 21.04 -4.96
CA THR A 48 -1.22 20.06 -3.89
C THR A 48 -0.52 18.76 -4.25
N LEU A 49 0.27 18.23 -3.32
CA LEU A 49 0.86 16.90 -3.48
C LEU A 49 -0.22 15.85 -3.19
N PRO A 50 -0.33 14.79 -4.02
CA PRO A 50 -1.17 13.66 -3.67
C PRO A 50 -0.53 12.86 -2.53
N ARG A 51 -1.36 12.30 -1.64
CA ARG A 51 -0.90 11.37 -0.60
C ARG A 51 -1.04 9.94 -1.09
N THR A 52 -0.05 9.10 -0.81
CA THR A 52 0.01 7.72 -1.31
C THR A 52 0.10 6.72 -0.16
N ALA A 53 -0.76 5.71 -0.13
CA ALA A 53 -0.63 4.61 0.83
C ALA A 53 0.23 3.48 0.25
N VAL A 54 1.19 2.99 1.02
CA VAL A 54 1.89 1.74 0.76
C VAL A 54 1.31 0.68 1.69
N VAL A 55 0.49 -0.20 1.13
CA VAL A 55 -0.26 -1.23 1.85
C VAL A 55 0.47 -2.56 1.69
N VAL A 56 1.03 -3.05 2.79
CA VAL A 56 1.72 -4.33 2.86
C VAL A 56 0.74 -5.38 3.35
N ARG A 57 0.40 -6.34 2.50
CA ARG A 57 -0.45 -7.47 2.89
C ARG A 57 0.35 -8.40 3.81
N THR A 58 -0.26 -8.81 4.91
CA THR A 58 0.29 -9.79 5.88
C THR A 58 -0.80 -10.78 6.28
N TYR A 59 -0.48 -11.75 7.13
CA TYR A 59 -1.47 -12.72 7.64
C TYR A 59 -1.17 -13.12 9.09
N THR A 60 -2.20 -13.59 9.81
CA THR A 60 -2.05 -14.13 11.17
C THR A 60 -1.10 -15.33 11.19
N GLY A 61 -0.12 -15.29 12.10
CA GLY A 61 0.98 -16.26 12.17
C GLY A 61 2.23 -15.89 11.34
N PHE A 62 2.24 -14.72 10.68
CA PHE A 62 3.44 -14.20 10.03
C PHE A 62 4.61 -14.09 11.01
N LYS A 63 5.80 -14.55 10.59
CA LYS A 63 6.98 -14.56 11.44
C LYS A 63 7.73 -13.23 11.34
N TRP A 64 7.63 -12.42 12.39
CA TRP A 64 8.39 -11.18 12.56
C TRP A 64 9.86 -11.44 12.89
N THR A 65 10.61 -11.91 11.90
CA THR A 65 12.07 -12.05 12.02
C THR A 65 12.73 -10.68 12.15
N ARG A 66 13.95 -10.63 12.71
CA ARG A 66 14.74 -9.39 12.78
C ARG A 66 14.88 -8.69 11.42
N HIS A 67 15.04 -9.46 10.34
CA HIS A 67 15.12 -8.91 8.98
C HIS A 67 13.80 -8.29 8.52
N ALA A 68 12.66 -8.95 8.80
CA ALA A 68 11.35 -8.38 8.48
C ALA A 68 11.09 -7.07 9.23
N ILE A 69 11.41 -7.04 10.53
CA ILE A 69 11.26 -5.85 11.37
C ILE A 69 12.11 -4.69 10.82
N LEU A 70 13.40 -4.93 10.55
CA LEU A 70 14.29 -3.92 9.98
C LEU A 70 13.81 -3.42 8.62
N ASN A 71 13.33 -4.31 7.77
CA ASN A 71 12.78 -3.98 6.45
C ASN A 71 11.58 -3.03 6.56
N PHE A 72 10.63 -3.33 7.45
CA PHE A 72 9.44 -2.49 7.63
C PHE A 72 9.74 -1.18 8.35
N ARG A 73 10.65 -1.17 9.33
CA ARG A 73 11.14 0.08 9.93
C ARG A 73 11.81 0.98 8.91
N ALA A 74 12.63 0.41 8.01
CA ALA A 74 13.23 1.14 6.90
C ALA A 74 12.14 1.71 5.97
N MET A 75 11.17 0.88 5.58
CA MET A 75 10.04 1.30 4.76
C MET A 75 9.29 2.49 5.38
N VAL A 76 8.91 2.43 6.66
CA VAL A 76 8.22 3.53 7.37
C VAL A 76 9.10 4.78 7.45
N SER A 77 10.37 4.63 7.83
CA SER A 77 11.28 5.77 8.01
C SER A 77 11.59 6.48 6.70
N GLU A 78 11.83 5.72 5.64
CA GLU A 78 12.18 6.25 4.34
C GLU A 78 10.97 6.79 3.58
N LEU A 79 9.83 6.11 3.63
CA LEU A 79 8.64 6.55 2.90
C LEU A 79 7.86 7.61 3.66
N ALA A 80 7.48 7.37 4.92
CA ALA A 80 6.58 8.27 5.60
C ALA A 80 7.33 9.46 6.23
N LEU A 81 8.39 9.18 7.00
CA LEU A 81 9.07 10.22 7.77
C LEU A 81 9.96 11.10 6.89
N ARG A 82 10.78 10.51 6.02
CA ARG A 82 11.71 11.26 5.16
C ARG A 82 11.02 12.05 4.04
N SER A 83 9.89 11.58 3.52
CA SER A 83 9.14 12.32 2.48
C SER A 83 8.32 13.49 3.04
N GLY A 84 8.21 13.61 4.37
CA GLY A 84 7.31 14.56 5.02
C GLY A 84 5.83 14.20 4.86
N GLY A 85 5.50 12.90 4.93
CA GLY A 85 4.13 12.40 4.89
C GLY A 85 3.50 12.26 3.50
N GLU A 86 4.30 12.31 2.43
CA GLU A 86 3.82 12.05 1.05
C GLU A 86 3.34 10.61 0.88
N TYR A 87 4.04 9.71 1.57
CA TYR A 87 3.64 8.32 1.70
C TYR A 87 3.20 8.02 3.14
N ALA A 88 2.32 7.04 3.30
CA ALA A 88 2.03 6.41 4.57
C ALA A 88 2.07 4.89 4.39
N VAL A 89 2.70 4.17 5.32
CA VAL A 89 2.77 2.71 5.29
C VAL A 89 1.65 2.14 6.17
N HIS A 90 1.01 1.08 5.69
CA HIS A 90 -0.03 0.34 6.39
C HIS A 90 0.19 -1.17 6.21
N PHE A 91 -0.19 -1.96 7.21
CA PHE A 91 -0.31 -3.40 7.10
C PHE A 91 -1.76 -3.78 6.90
N LEU A 92 -2.05 -4.61 5.92
CA LEU A 92 -3.36 -5.20 5.70
C LEU A 92 -3.31 -6.67 6.13
N LEU A 93 -3.64 -6.95 7.39
CA LEU A 93 -3.48 -8.25 8.03
C LEU A 93 -4.68 -9.15 7.78
N HIS A 94 -4.46 -10.23 7.04
CA HIS A 94 -5.46 -11.28 6.84
C HIS A 94 -5.58 -12.15 8.11
N VAL A 95 -6.73 -12.09 8.76
CA VAL A 95 -7.15 -12.97 9.84
C VAL A 95 -7.77 -14.21 9.23
N ARG A 96 -7.04 -15.33 9.29
CA ARG A 96 -7.45 -16.59 8.66
C ARG A 96 -8.58 -17.30 9.40
N ASP A 97 -8.73 -17.01 10.69
CA ASP A 97 -9.84 -17.50 11.49
C ASP A 97 -11.08 -16.65 11.22
N ASN A 98 -12.05 -17.26 10.55
CA ASN A 98 -13.27 -16.59 10.11
C ASN A 98 -14.36 -16.52 11.19
N ASP A 99 -14.18 -17.21 12.33
CA ASP A 99 -15.11 -17.17 13.45
C ASP A 99 -14.86 -15.95 14.35
N LEU A 100 -13.70 -15.30 14.20
CA LEU A 100 -13.37 -14.06 14.88
C LEU A 100 -14.05 -12.86 14.20
N LEU A 101 -15.03 -12.26 14.89
CA LEU A 101 -15.77 -11.08 14.44
C LEU A 101 -14.97 -9.77 14.60
N ILE A 102 -13.78 -9.71 14.02
CA ILE A 102 -12.81 -8.60 14.12
C ILE A 102 -13.37 -7.22 13.71
N TRP A 103 -14.47 -7.18 12.94
CA TRP A 103 -15.13 -5.93 12.52
C TRP A 103 -16.24 -5.46 13.46
N ALA A 104 -16.72 -6.34 14.36
CA ALA A 104 -17.83 -6.06 15.27
C ALA A 104 -17.39 -6.05 16.75
N ASP A 105 -16.31 -6.74 17.09
CA ASP A 105 -15.76 -6.80 18.44
C ASP A 105 -14.33 -6.22 18.52
N PRO A 106 -14.19 -4.97 18.99
CA PRO A 106 -12.88 -4.33 19.17
C PRO A 106 -11.93 -5.08 20.10
N ALA A 107 -12.45 -5.78 21.12
CA ALA A 107 -11.60 -6.54 22.04
C ALA A 107 -10.96 -7.75 21.33
N THR A 108 -11.74 -8.44 20.49
CA THR A 108 -11.20 -9.49 19.62
C THR A 108 -10.21 -8.94 18.60
N ALA A 109 -10.48 -7.79 17.98
CA ALA A 109 -9.54 -7.15 17.07
C ALA A 109 -8.20 -6.83 17.75
N GLN A 110 -8.24 -6.24 18.95
CA GLN A 110 -7.04 -5.92 19.72
C GLN A 110 -6.25 -7.18 20.09
N ARG A 111 -6.93 -8.24 20.56
CA ARG A 111 -6.28 -9.53 20.85
C ARG A 111 -5.57 -10.12 19.64
N VAL A 112 -6.19 -10.05 18.46
CA VAL A 112 -5.56 -10.51 17.22
C VAL A 112 -4.29 -9.73 16.91
N LEU A 113 -4.29 -8.40 17.13
CA LEU A 113 -3.09 -7.57 16.98
C LEU A 113 -2.01 -7.96 18.00
N ASP A 114 -2.37 -8.11 19.27
CA ASP A 114 -1.44 -8.47 20.35
C ASP A 114 -0.75 -9.82 20.07
N ASP A 115 -1.50 -10.79 19.56
CA ASP A 115 -1.01 -12.15 19.29
C ASP A 115 -0.17 -12.25 18.00
N ASN A 116 -0.41 -11.37 17.01
CA ASN A 116 0.13 -11.55 15.65
C ASN A 116 1.03 -10.42 15.15
N VAL A 117 1.05 -9.27 15.82
CA VAL A 117 1.73 -8.05 15.35
C VAL A 117 2.53 -7.45 16.50
N LEU A 118 3.73 -6.95 16.20
CA LEU A 118 4.53 -6.24 17.19
C LEU A 118 3.83 -4.94 17.60
N ALA A 119 3.91 -4.58 18.88
CA ALA A 119 3.26 -3.39 19.45
C ALA A 119 3.54 -2.09 18.67
N GLU A 120 4.75 -1.94 18.12
CA GLU A 120 5.13 -0.77 17.31
C GLU A 120 4.36 -0.63 15.99
N PHE A 121 3.77 -1.73 15.49
CA PHE A 121 3.03 -1.80 14.23
C PHE A 121 1.51 -1.92 14.40
N HIS A 122 0.99 -2.00 15.63
CA HIS A 122 -0.45 -2.17 15.90
C HIS A 122 -1.30 -1.11 15.19
N ASN A 123 -1.02 0.17 15.43
CA ASN A 123 -1.76 1.27 14.81
C ASN A 123 -1.56 1.39 13.29
N LEU A 124 -0.54 0.74 12.72
CA LEU A 124 -0.35 0.69 11.27
C LEU A 124 -1.16 -0.43 10.62
N THR A 125 -1.78 -1.30 11.42
CA THR A 125 -2.38 -2.54 10.94
C THR A 125 -3.89 -2.42 10.86
N VAL A 126 -4.42 -2.65 9.67
CA VAL A 126 -5.85 -2.83 9.41
C VAL A 126 -6.11 -4.32 9.24
N LEU A 127 -7.01 -4.86 10.06
CA LEU A 127 -7.43 -6.26 10.01
C LEU A 127 -8.47 -6.47 8.92
N TRP A 128 -8.45 -7.65 8.30
CA TRP A 128 -9.54 -8.13 7.45
C TRP A 128 -9.66 -9.66 7.51
N SER A 129 -10.84 -10.20 7.18
CA SER A 129 -11.07 -11.65 7.05
C SER A 129 -11.98 -11.98 5.87
N GLU A 130 -11.99 -13.23 5.43
CA GLU A 130 -12.88 -13.67 4.34
C GLU A 130 -14.35 -13.57 4.75
N ALA A 131 -14.67 -13.83 6.03
CA ALA A 131 -16.01 -13.64 6.58
C ALA A 131 -16.48 -12.18 6.46
N GLN A 132 -15.61 -11.22 6.77
CA GLN A 132 -15.90 -9.80 6.59
C GLN A 132 -16.11 -9.46 5.10
N MET A 133 -15.27 -9.99 4.21
CA MET A 133 -15.40 -9.72 2.77
C MET A 133 -16.69 -10.30 2.19
N ARG A 134 -17.19 -11.42 2.71
CA ARG A 134 -18.49 -11.97 2.32
C ARG A 134 -19.66 -11.05 2.66
N LEU A 135 -19.57 -10.32 3.77
CA LEU A 135 -20.58 -9.35 4.17
C LEU A 135 -20.53 -8.10 3.30
N LEU A 136 -19.33 -7.61 2.97
CA LEU A 136 -19.12 -6.39 2.20
C LEU A 136 -19.34 -6.57 0.70
N TYR A 137 -19.05 -7.77 0.17
CA TYR A 137 -19.23 -8.13 -1.23
C TYR A 137 -20.25 -9.27 -1.35
N PRO A 138 -21.53 -9.03 -1.00
CA PRO A 138 -22.56 -10.05 -1.11
C PRO A 138 -22.84 -10.35 -2.59
N GLY A 139 -23.20 -11.59 -2.88
CA GLY A 139 -23.66 -11.98 -4.20
C GLY A 139 -23.32 -13.41 -4.56
N GLU A 140 -24.06 -13.94 -5.53
CA GLU A 140 -23.74 -15.21 -6.16
C GLU A 140 -22.71 -14.95 -7.27
N PHE A 141 -21.45 -15.23 -6.97
CA PHE A 141 -20.40 -15.20 -7.98
C PHE A 141 -20.54 -16.45 -8.84
N GLY A 142 -20.66 -16.26 -10.15
CA GLY A 142 -20.79 -17.35 -11.10
C GLY A 142 -19.61 -18.34 -11.07
N PRO A 143 -19.73 -19.49 -11.74
CA PRO A 143 -18.68 -20.49 -11.77
C PRO A 143 -17.40 -19.91 -12.37
N SER A 144 -16.26 -20.21 -11.74
CA SER A 144 -14.95 -19.81 -12.24
C SER A 144 -14.60 -20.64 -13.47
N PHE A 145 -14.12 -20.00 -14.54
CA PHE A 145 -13.58 -20.72 -15.70
C PHE A 145 -12.41 -21.66 -15.30
N SER A 146 -11.61 -21.24 -14.32
CA SER A 146 -10.58 -22.04 -13.67
C SER A 146 -10.44 -21.61 -12.20
N ASN A 147 -10.25 -22.57 -11.30
CA ASN A 147 -10.00 -22.32 -9.87
C ASN A 147 -8.84 -23.19 -9.37
N PRO A 148 -7.58 -22.87 -9.71
CA PRO A 148 -6.42 -23.66 -9.30
C PRO A 148 -6.27 -23.72 -7.77
N ALA A 149 -6.69 -22.65 -7.07
CA ALA A 149 -6.65 -22.58 -5.61
C ALA A 149 -7.72 -23.45 -4.93
N SER A 150 -8.69 -24.00 -5.69
CA SER A 150 -9.85 -24.73 -5.17
C SER A 150 -10.57 -23.98 -4.02
N GLY A 151 -10.48 -22.65 -4.02
CA GLY A 151 -10.91 -21.80 -2.91
C GLY A 151 -12.15 -20.97 -3.21
N ASN A 152 -12.74 -20.42 -2.15
CA ASN A 152 -13.83 -19.47 -2.23
C ASN A 152 -13.41 -18.18 -2.97
N ILE A 153 -14.34 -17.51 -3.65
CA ILE A 153 -14.08 -16.24 -4.36
C ILE A 153 -13.54 -15.16 -3.42
N HIS A 154 -13.95 -15.11 -2.15
CA HIS A 154 -13.46 -14.16 -1.15
C HIS A 154 -12.06 -14.51 -0.62
N GLY A 155 -11.53 -15.67 -1.02
CA GLY A 155 -10.24 -16.14 -0.58
C GLY A 155 -9.08 -15.29 -1.10
N VAL A 156 -8.00 -15.24 -0.31
CA VAL A 156 -6.80 -14.44 -0.63
C VAL A 156 -6.20 -14.78 -2.00
N PHE A 157 -6.30 -16.03 -2.47
CA PHE A 157 -5.77 -16.42 -3.78
C PHE A 157 -6.62 -15.95 -4.97
N ARG A 158 -7.85 -15.51 -4.73
CA ARG A 158 -8.81 -15.15 -5.80
C ARG A 158 -9.17 -13.68 -5.78
N SER A 159 -9.48 -13.13 -4.61
CA SER A 159 -9.95 -11.75 -4.48
C SER A 159 -9.18 -10.97 -3.42
N ALA A 160 -7.86 -11.09 -3.38
CA ALA A 160 -7.01 -10.29 -2.51
C ALA A 160 -7.17 -8.76 -2.69
N HIS A 161 -7.79 -8.33 -3.79
CA HIS A 161 -8.08 -6.94 -4.07
C HIS A 161 -9.32 -6.42 -3.32
N MET A 162 -10.27 -7.28 -2.92
CA MET A 162 -11.45 -6.87 -2.13
C MET A 162 -11.07 -6.15 -0.83
N PRO A 163 -10.21 -6.70 0.05
CA PRO A 163 -9.81 -6.00 1.27
C PRO A 163 -9.01 -4.72 1.00
N LEU A 164 -8.24 -4.67 -0.09
CA LEU A 164 -7.55 -3.44 -0.51
C LEU A 164 -8.54 -2.35 -0.95
N GLN A 165 -9.57 -2.72 -1.71
CA GLN A 165 -10.63 -1.80 -2.12
C GLN A 165 -11.39 -1.28 -0.91
N HIS A 166 -11.74 -2.16 0.03
CA HIS A 166 -12.37 -1.75 1.29
C HIS A 166 -11.46 -0.80 2.09
N PHE A 167 -10.17 -1.12 2.21
CA PHE A 167 -9.18 -0.24 2.82
C PHE A 167 -9.14 1.15 2.16
N ALA A 168 -9.14 1.20 0.82
CA ALA A 168 -9.12 2.45 0.07
C ALA A 168 -10.39 3.29 0.27
N MET A 169 -11.57 2.64 0.38
CA MET A 169 -12.82 3.33 0.69
C MET A 169 -12.82 3.92 2.10
N SER A 170 -12.21 3.23 3.06
CA SER A 170 -12.09 3.69 4.45
C SER A 170 -11.00 4.75 4.65
N HIS A 171 -10.14 4.97 3.66
CA HIS A 171 -9.05 5.95 3.71
C HIS A 171 -9.07 6.89 2.49
N PRO A 172 -10.09 7.78 2.39
CA PRO A 172 -10.25 8.70 1.27
C PRO A 172 -9.16 9.78 1.19
N GLU A 173 -8.32 9.90 2.22
CA GLU A 173 -7.20 10.83 2.25
C GLU A 173 -6.03 10.43 1.33
N TYR A 174 -6.00 9.18 0.85
CA TYR A 174 -5.00 8.73 -0.13
C TYR A 174 -5.54 8.79 -1.55
N THR A 175 -4.73 9.34 -2.46
CA THR A 175 -5.03 9.40 -3.89
C THR A 175 -4.53 8.15 -4.63
N HIS A 176 -3.45 7.54 -4.16
CA HIS A 176 -2.82 6.38 -4.79
C HIS A 176 -2.49 5.30 -3.77
N PHE A 177 -2.41 4.05 -4.24
CA PHE A 177 -2.16 2.87 -3.40
C PHE A 177 -1.12 1.98 -4.06
N TRP A 178 -0.06 1.64 -3.32
CA TRP A 178 0.84 0.55 -3.63
C TRP A 178 0.43 -0.67 -2.83
N ASN A 179 0.09 -1.77 -3.50
CA ASN A 179 -0.27 -3.02 -2.84
C ASN A 179 0.91 -4.00 -2.94
N LEU A 180 1.54 -4.30 -1.81
CA LEU A 180 2.73 -5.14 -1.72
C LEU A 180 2.46 -6.41 -0.91
N GLU A 181 3.31 -7.40 -1.14
CA GLU A 181 3.36 -8.60 -0.32
C GLU A 181 4.49 -8.49 0.72
N MET A 182 4.33 -9.18 1.85
CA MET A 182 5.23 -9.09 3.01
C MET A 182 6.64 -9.64 2.74
N ASP A 183 6.85 -10.32 1.63
CA ASP A 183 8.12 -10.90 1.17
C ASP A 183 8.89 -9.97 0.21
N VAL A 184 8.32 -8.83 -0.19
CA VAL A 184 9.03 -7.82 -0.97
C VAL A 184 10.20 -7.25 -0.16
N ARG A 185 11.40 -7.34 -0.73
CA ARG A 185 12.64 -6.77 -0.16
C ARG A 185 13.31 -5.87 -1.19
N TRP A 186 13.81 -4.74 -0.73
CA TRP A 186 14.59 -3.82 -1.54
C TRP A 186 15.85 -3.44 -0.77
N LEU A 187 17.00 -3.51 -1.44
CA LEU A 187 18.30 -3.21 -0.81
C LEU A 187 18.70 -1.73 -0.96
N GLY A 188 17.99 -0.97 -1.79
CA GLY A 188 18.17 0.47 -1.93
C GLY A 188 17.24 1.25 -1.02
N ASN A 189 17.12 2.55 -1.28
CA ASN A 189 16.18 3.41 -0.56
C ASN A 189 14.75 3.25 -1.12
N TYR A 190 13.77 3.02 -0.26
CA TYR A 190 12.37 2.85 -0.64
C TYR A 190 11.75 4.10 -1.24
N TYR A 191 12.06 5.29 -0.70
CA TYR A 191 11.54 6.54 -1.26
C TYR A 191 12.01 6.73 -2.70
N GLU A 192 13.31 6.56 -2.97
CA GLU A 192 13.83 6.66 -4.34
C GLU A 192 13.20 5.63 -5.28
N LEU A 193 12.92 4.41 -4.81
CA LEU A 193 12.24 3.40 -5.61
C LEU A 193 10.83 3.86 -5.98
N PHE A 194 9.99 4.20 -5.00
CA PHE A 194 8.59 4.53 -5.23
C PHE A 194 8.40 5.86 -5.96
N ASP A 195 9.23 6.86 -5.66
CA ASP A 195 9.23 8.15 -6.34
C ASP A 195 9.59 7.98 -7.82
N ARG A 196 10.71 7.29 -8.12
CA ARG A 196 11.13 7.06 -9.51
C ARG A 196 10.16 6.19 -10.29
N LEU A 197 9.58 5.16 -9.67
CA LEU A 197 8.52 4.37 -10.31
C LEU A 197 7.29 5.22 -10.62
N GLY A 198 6.89 6.11 -9.70
CA GLY A 198 5.81 7.05 -9.91
C GLY A 198 6.09 8.04 -11.05
N HIS A 199 7.29 8.61 -11.09
CA HIS A 199 7.73 9.49 -12.18
C HIS A 199 7.76 8.78 -13.52
N TRP A 200 8.38 7.59 -13.58
CA TRP A 200 8.41 6.76 -14.77
C TRP A 200 7.00 6.39 -15.26
N ALA A 201 6.10 6.02 -14.35
CA ALA A 201 4.72 5.66 -14.69
C ALA A 201 3.93 6.84 -15.29
N LYS A 202 4.14 8.06 -14.77
CA LYS A 202 3.51 9.29 -15.31
C LYS A 202 3.95 9.62 -16.73
N GLU A 203 5.18 9.23 -17.11
CA GLU A 203 5.70 9.42 -18.47
C GLU A 203 5.16 8.41 -19.48
N GLN A 204 4.52 7.32 -19.01
CA GLN A 204 4.00 6.27 -19.90
C GLN A 204 2.73 6.72 -20.61
N SER A 205 2.60 6.36 -21.89
CA SER A 205 1.37 6.59 -22.65
C SER A 205 0.21 5.76 -22.10
N ARG A 206 -0.97 6.36 -21.97
CA ARG A 206 -2.18 5.62 -21.60
C ARG A 206 -2.76 4.80 -22.76
N VAL A 207 -2.44 5.17 -24.00
CA VAL A 207 -2.91 4.47 -25.21
C VAL A 207 -2.41 3.04 -25.17
N GLU A 208 -3.28 2.05 -25.32
CA GLU A 208 -2.92 0.61 -25.35
C GLU A 208 -2.09 0.13 -24.11
N ALA A 209 -2.27 0.78 -22.95
CA ALA A 209 -1.48 0.44 -21.76
C ALA A 209 -1.75 -0.98 -21.25
N TRP A 210 -2.96 -1.50 -21.44
CA TRP A 210 -3.34 -2.84 -21.01
C TRP A 210 -2.70 -3.91 -21.88
N GLU A 211 -2.71 -3.70 -23.20
CA GLU A 211 -2.11 -4.55 -24.22
C GLU A 211 -0.59 -4.62 -24.06
N ARG A 212 0.05 -3.48 -23.74
CA ARG A 212 1.48 -3.48 -23.40
C ARG A 212 1.79 -4.20 -22.09
N SER A 213 0.93 -4.04 -21.08
CA SER A 213 1.12 -4.69 -19.77
C SER A 213 0.84 -6.18 -19.78
N ALA A 214 0.12 -6.69 -20.79
CA ALA A 214 -0.14 -8.11 -20.99
C ALA A 214 1.09 -8.88 -21.53
N LYS A 215 2.19 -8.20 -21.86
CA LYS A 215 3.36 -8.80 -22.50
C LYS A 215 4.64 -8.50 -21.72
N TYR A 216 5.57 -9.45 -21.75
CA TYR A 216 6.91 -9.23 -21.23
C TYR A 216 7.72 -8.35 -22.17
N TYR A 217 8.38 -7.33 -21.64
CA TYR A 217 9.38 -6.59 -22.40
C TYR A 217 10.68 -7.39 -22.49
N ILE A 218 10.98 -7.87 -23.69
CA ILE A 218 12.25 -8.53 -24.05
C ILE A 218 13.11 -7.56 -24.88
N PRO A 219 14.21 -7.00 -24.35
CA PRO A 219 15.01 -5.96 -25.04
C PRO A 219 15.49 -6.37 -26.43
N ARG A 220 15.89 -7.64 -26.60
CA ARG A 220 16.37 -8.17 -27.89
C ARG A 220 15.28 -8.17 -28.97
N LEU A 221 14.01 -8.31 -28.59
CA LEU A 221 12.89 -8.36 -29.52
C LEU A 221 12.29 -6.98 -29.76
N HIS A 222 12.10 -6.19 -28.70
CA HIS A 222 11.36 -4.94 -28.77
C HIS A 222 12.24 -3.69 -28.95
N GLY A 223 13.57 -3.82 -28.89
CA GLY A 223 14.50 -2.70 -29.07
C GLY A 223 14.57 -1.80 -27.84
N ASP A 224 14.56 -0.47 -28.02
CA ASP A 224 14.57 0.49 -26.91
C ASP A 224 13.21 0.48 -26.19
N TRP A 225 13.24 0.30 -24.87
CA TRP A 225 12.06 0.33 -24.01
C TRP A 225 11.25 1.62 -24.17
N ARG A 226 11.92 2.76 -24.39
CA ARG A 226 11.25 4.06 -24.58
C ARG A 226 10.38 4.06 -25.83
N LEU A 227 10.83 3.38 -26.89
CA LEU A 227 10.06 3.23 -28.13
C LEU A 227 8.94 2.20 -27.96
N CYS A 228 9.20 1.06 -27.30
CA CYS A 228 8.17 0.06 -27.00
C CYS A 228 7.02 0.63 -26.15
N LEU A 229 7.30 1.50 -25.18
CA LEU A 229 6.26 2.03 -24.29
C LEU A 229 5.59 3.32 -24.80
N SER A 230 6.20 4.03 -25.75
CA SER A 230 5.60 5.22 -26.37
C SER A 230 4.83 4.92 -27.65
N ARG A 231 5.16 3.83 -28.35
CA ARG A 231 4.50 3.41 -29.59
C ARG A 231 3.65 2.17 -29.37
N SER A 232 2.59 2.07 -30.17
CA SER A 232 1.73 0.89 -30.26
C SER A 232 2.42 -0.36 -30.84
N THR A 233 3.70 -0.29 -31.21
CA THR A 233 4.48 -1.43 -31.74
C THR A 233 4.49 -2.62 -30.77
N CYS A 234 4.79 -2.39 -29.49
CA CYS A 234 4.79 -3.46 -28.48
C CYS A 234 3.39 -4.06 -28.23
N ALA A 235 2.35 -3.23 -28.32
CA ALA A 235 0.96 -3.68 -28.16
C ALA A 235 0.49 -4.51 -29.37
N ARG A 236 0.96 -4.19 -30.58
CA ARG A 236 0.51 -4.78 -31.85
C ARG A 236 1.30 -5.99 -32.32
N ASP A 237 2.47 -6.26 -31.75
CA ASP A 237 3.24 -7.47 -32.05
C ASP A 237 2.44 -8.70 -31.60
N THR A 238 1.75 -9.35 -32.53
CA THR A 238 0.97 -10.57 -32.33
C THR A 238 1.92 -11.76 -32.23
N TRP A 239 1.78 -12.54 -31.15
CA TRP A 239 2.28 -13.91 -31.07
C TRP A 239 1.19 -14.86 -31.53
#